data_AF-A0A7J4B1R1-F1
#
_entry.id   AF-A0A7J4B1R1-F1
#
_cell.length_a   1.000
_cell.length_b   1.000
_cell.length_c   1.000
_cell.angle_alpha   90.00
_cell.angle_beta   90.00
_cell.angle_gamma   90.00
#
_symmetry.space_group_name_H-M   'P 1'
#
loop_
_entity.id
_entity.type
_entity.pdbx_description
1 polymer ?
#
loop_
_entity_poly.entity_id
_entity_poly.type
_entity_poly.pdbx_seq_one_letter_code
_entity_poly.pdbx_strand_id
1 'polypeptide(L)'
;PPAIILAMETGMKFFDFYWFQNKISIGVITFFGVLAALLSLLLIFRKMKKTVHIKEEKIKVDYKPSILFILSIISIAFLPEFGIRPGLIGLITGFISLLIGRKMIKKMIIDFDWNSFFFILGIFVVISSLEITGLLTDFANWIGGFGISNASLMLAIIIWVSVLASSFIDNVPYTIIMIPVCNQFASIMGVNPFPFLFGMLIGTGTGGNITPVGATANIFACGFLEKKKQKIRLKEYVKISLPFTITAVLVSHILLQIIWM
;
A
#
# COMPACT_ATOMS: atom_id res chain seq x y z
N PRO A 1 -1.33 -4.52 -1.91
CA PRO A 1 -1.71 -4.22 -3.31
C PRO A 1 -0.65 -3.43 -4.10
N PRO A 2 -0.14 -2.28 -3.60
CA PRO A 2 0.91 -1.50 -4.28
C PRO A 2 2.15 -2.30 -4.70
N ALA A 3 2.67 -3.15 -3.80
CA ALA A 3 3.85 -3.97 -4.08
C ALA A 3 3.64 -4.99 -5.21
N ILE A 4 2.42 -5.54 -5.33
CA ILE A 4 2.07 -6.49 -6.41
C ILE A 4 2.00 -5.75 -7.75
N ILE A 5 1.45 -4.53 -7.77
CA ILE A 5 1.41 -3.70 -8.98
C ILE A 5 2.84 -3.39 -9.45
N LEU A 6 3.70 -2.96 -8.52
CA LEU A 6 5.11 -2.73 -8.81
C LEU A 6 5.79 -4.00 -9.36
N ALA A 7 5.57 -5.16 -8.75
CA ALA A 7 6.10 -6.44 -9.22
C ALA A 7 5.65 -6.78 -10.63
N MET A 8 4.38 -6.51 -10.97
CA MET A 8 3.85 -6.75 -12.31
C MET A 8 4.47 -5.84 -13.37
N GLU A 9 4.75 -4.58 -13.04
CA GLU A 9 5.36 -3.61 -13.97
C GLU A 9 6.88 -3.80 -14.11
N THR A 10 7.57 -4.17 -13.03
CA THR A 10 9.03 -4.29 -13.00
C THR A 10 9.55 -5.70 -13.24
N GLY A 11 8.68 -6.71 -13.16
CA GLY A 11 9.06 -8.12 -13.20
C GLY A 11 9.71 -8.63 -11.90
N MET A 12 9.73 -7.84 -10.82
CA MET A 12 10.27 -8.28 -9.53
C MET A 12 9.52 -9.51 -8.99
N LYS A 13 10.28 -10.48 -8.49
CA LYS A 13 9.77 -11.67 -7.80
C LYS A 13 9.58 -11.39 -6.31
N PHE A 14 8.94 -12.33 -5.61
CA PHE A 14 8.69 -12.20 -4.17
C PHE A 14 9.98 -11.97 -3.36
N PHE A 15 11.04 -12.75 -3.61
CA PHE A 15 12.30 -12.61 -2.89
C PHE A 15 13.06 -11.32 -3.22
N ASP A 16 12.80 -10.71 -4.38
CA ASP A 16 13.37 -9.41 -4.76
C ASP A 16 12.87 -8.28 -3.85
N PHE A 17 11.75 -8.45 -3.16
CA PHE A 17 11.32 -7.48 -2.15
C PHE A 17 12.21 -7.49 -0.91
N TYR A 18 12.97 -8.56 -0.66
CA TYR A 18 13.86 -8.65 0.51
C TYR A 18 15.32 -8.43 0.12
N TRP A 19 15.74 -8.96 -1.02
CA TRP A 19 17.10 -8.87 -1.52
C TRP A 19 17.10 -8.68 -3.04
N PHE A 20 17.60 -7.55 -3.53
CA PHE A 20 17.56 -7.22 -4.95
C PHE A 20 18.82 -6.48 -5.39
N GLN A 21 19.38 -6.85 -6.55
CA GLN A 21 20.61 -6.27 -7.10
C GLN A 21 21.78 -6.23 -6.08
N ASN A 22 21.97 -7.33 -5.32
CA ASN A 22 22.97 -7.45 -4.25
C ASN A 22 22.85 -6.44 -3.10
N LYS A 23 21.66 -5.84 -2.93
CA LYS A 23 21.36 -4.88 -1.87
C LYS A 23 20.13 -5.33 -1.09
N ILE A 24 20.03 -4.83 0.14
CA ILE A 24 18.82 -4.95 0.95
C ILE A 24 17.69 -4.18 0.24
N SER A 25 16.57 -4.86 0.02
CA SER A 25 15.43 -4.30 -0.71
C SER A 25 14.34 -3.76 0.25
N ILE A 26 13.28 -3.22 -0.34
CA ILE A 26 12.24 -2.46 0.35
C ILE A 26 11.55 -3.20 1.49
N GLY A 27 11.37 -4.51 1.40
CA GLY A 27 10.72 -5.34 2.42
C GLY A 27 11.46 -5.33 3.75
N VAL A 28 12.80 -5.40 3.71
CA VAL A 28 13.64 -5.32 4.92
C VAL A 28 13.71 -3.87 5.42
N ILE A 29 13.80 -2.89 4.52
CA ILE A 29 13.81 -1.46 4.87
C ILE A 29 12.52 -1.09 5.63
N THR A 30 11.36 -1.47 5.08
CA THR A 30 10.05 -1.23 5.68
C THR A 30 9.84 -2.01 6.97
N PHE A 31 10.43 -3.19 7.12
CA PHE A 31 10.42 -3.92 8.40
C PHE A 31 11.03 -3.10 9.54
N PHE A 32 12.20 -2.49 9.33
CA PHE A 32 12.80 -1.59 10.32
C PHE A 32 11.98 -0.31 10.54
N GLY A 33 11.38 0.23 9.48
CA GLY A 33 10.42 1.34 9.59
C GLY A 33 9.25 0.99 10.50
N VAL A 34 8.64 -0.19 10.32
CA VAL A 34 7.53 -0.68 11.15
C VAL A 34 7.96 -0.87 12.60
N LEU A 35 9.15 -1.45 12.86
CA LEU A 35 9.67 -1.59 14.22
C LEU A 35 9.80 -0.23 14.93
N ALA A 36 10.35 0.77 14.23
CA ALA A 36 10.46 2.13 14.77
C ALA A 36 9.09 2.77 15.01
N ALA A 37 8.14 2.55 14.10
CA ALA A 37 6.78 3.04 14.25
C ALA A 37 6.06 2.37 15.43
N LEU A 38 6.25 1.07 15.66
CA LEU A 38 5.72 0.38 16.84
C LEU A 38 6.29 0.94 18.14
N LEU A 39 7.58 1.30 18.19
CA LEU A 39 8.16 2.01 19.33
C LEU A 39 7.46 3.35 19.59
N SER A 40 7.10 4.10 18.54
CA SER A 40 6.35 5.35 18.70
C SER A 40 4.96 5.12 19.33
N LEU A 41 4.27 4.04 18.96
CA LEU A 41 2.97 3.68 19.55
C LEU A 41 3.12 3.27 21.01
N LEU A 42 4.17 2.51 21.36
CA LEU A 42 4.46 2.15 22.75
C LEU A 42 4.66 3.40 23.61
N LEU A 43 5.31 4.44 23.08
CA LEU A 43 5.48 5.71 23.78
C LEU A 43 4.16 6.47 23.94
N ILE A 44 3.32 6.53 22.90
CA ILE A 44 2.00 7.18 22.93
C ILE A 44 1.09 6.50 23.97
N PHE A 45 1.06 5.16 23.96
CA PHE A 45 0.17 4.39 24.82
C PHE A 45 0.74 4.05 26.20
N ARG A 46 1.98 4.47 26.52
CA ARG A 46 2.66 4.16 27.80
C ARG A 46 1.84 4.50 29.05
N LYS A 47 0.93 5.47 28.95
CA LYS A 47 0.08 5.93 30.07
C LYS A 47 -1.29 5.22 30.14
N MET A 48 -1.67 4.43 29.14
CA MET A 48 -2.94 3.70 29.11
C MET A 48 -2.83 2.34 29.81
N LYS A 49 -2.86 2.35 31.14
CA LYS A 49 -2.73 1.13 31.98
C LYS A 49 -4.05 0.51 32.44
N LYS A 50 -5.20 1.04 32.00
CA LYS A 50 -6.51 0.53 32.41
C LYS A 50 -6.77 -0.83 31.75
N THR A 51 -7.08 -1.83 32.58
CA THR A 51 -7.53 -3.14 32.13
C THR A 51 -8.96 -3.04 31.60
N VAL A 52 -9.17 -3.47 30.36
CA VAL A 52 -10.51 -3.55 29.75
C VAL A 52 -10.95 -5.01 29.80
N HIS A 53 -12.05 -5.29 30.48
CA HIS A 53 -12.67 -6.61 30.41
C HIS A 53 -13.43 -6.73 29.09
N ILE A 54 -12.81 -7.39 28.12
CA ILE A 54 -13.44 -7.74 26.85
C ILE A 54 -14.31 -8.97 27.11
N LYS A 55 -15.63 -8.83 26.96
CA LYS A 55 -16.51 -10.00 26.92
C LYS A 55 -16.16 -10.81 25.69
N GLU A 56 -15.75 -12.06 25.88
CA GLU A 56 -15.54 -13.00 24.79
C GLU A 56 -16.87 -13.32 24.11
N GLU A 57 -17.09 -12.76 22.91
CA GLU A 57 -18.13 -13.27 22.03
C GLU A 57 -17.61 -14.55 21.36
N LYS A 58 -18.18 -15.70 21.73
CA LYS A 58 -17.88 -16.96 21.04
C LYS A 58 -18.55 -16.96 19.66
N ILE A 59 -17.79 -16.55 18.66
CA ILE A 59 -18.20 -16.64 17.26
C ILE A 59 -17.89 -18.06 16.77
N LYS A 60 -18.87 -18.73 16.17
CA LYS A 60 -18.62 -19.98 15.44
C LYS A 60 -17.78 -19.65 14.21
N VAL A 61 -16.50 -20.03 14.23
CA VAL A 61 -15.60 -19.83 13.10
C VAL A 61 -15.72 -21.04 12.19
N ASP A 62 -16.11 -20.82 10.93
CA ASP A 62 -15.94 -21.84 9.89
C ASP A 62 -14.46 -21.84 9.48
N TYR A 63 -13.82 -22.99 9.49
CA TYR A 63 -12.41 -23.12 9.13
C TYR A 63 -12.20 -23.07 7.61
N LYS A 64 -13.23 -23.36 6.80
CA LYS A 64 -13.09 -23.42 5.33
C LYS A 64 -12.64 -22.09 4.72
N PRO A 65 -13.24 -20.92 5.06
CA PRO A 65 -12.78 -19.62 4.57
C PRO A 65 -11.36 -19.29 5.02
N SER A 66 -10.99 -19.63 6.26
CA SER A 66 -9.65 -19.39 6.80
C SER A 66 -8.59 -20.23 6.08
N ILE A 67 -8.87 -21.51 5.82
CA ILE A 67 -7.97 -22.38 5.04
C ILE A 67 -7.83 -21.85 3.61
N LEU A 68 -8.93 -21.47 2.97
CA LEU A 68 -8.90 -20.91 1.61
C LEU A 68 -8.09 -19.61 1.55
N PHE A 69 -8.21 -18.75 2.56
CA PHE A 69 -7.45 -17.51 2.67
C PHE A 69 -5.94 -17.76 2.86
N ILE A 70 -5.56 -18.72 3.71
CA ILE A 70 -4.15 -19.09 3.89
C ILE A 70 -3.59 -19.66 2.58
N LEU A 71 -4.32 -20.58 1.94
CA LEU A 71 -3.92 -21.15 0.65
C LEU A 71 -3.80 -20.10 -0.44
N SER A 72 -4.67 -19.08 -0.47
CA SER A 72 -4.58 -18.02 -1.47
C SER A 72 -3.37 -17.12 -1.25
N ILE A 73 -3.01 -16.81 0.00
CA ILE A 73 -1.77 -16.08 0.33
C ILE A 73 -0.55 -16.85 -0.14
N ILE A 74 -0.47 -18.15 0.19
CA ILE A 74 0.63 -19.02 -0.25
C ILE A 74 0.67 -19.06 -1.78
N SER A 75 -0.48 -19.23 -2.43
CA SER A 75 -0.57 -19.27 -3.90
C SER A 75 -0.07 -17.98 -4.53
N ILE A 76 -0.48 -16.81 -4.03
CA ILE A 76 -0.04 -15.50 -4.53
C ILE A 76 1.46 -15.29 -4.32
N ALA A 77 2.05 -15.85 -3.26
CA ALA A 77 3.49 -15.73 -3.02
C ALA A 77 4.33 -16.59 -3.98
N PHE A 78 3.92 -17.84 -4.25
CA PHE A 78 4.75 -18.81 -4.98
C PHE A 78 4.37 -19.02 -6.45
N LEU A 79 3.08 -19.03 -6.80
CA LEU A 79 2.66 -19.35 -8.17
C LEU A 79 3.11 -18.34 -9.25
N PRO A 80 3.34 -17.04 -8.94
CA PRO A 80 3.96 -16.13 -9.90
C PRO A 80 5.36 -16.55 -10.34
N GLU A 81 6.10 -17.29 -9.52
CA GLU A 81 7.42 -17.82 -9.91
C GLU A 81 7.32 -18.84 -11.05
N PHE A 82 6.15 -19.48 -11.21
CA PHE A 82 5.84 -20.41 -12.28
C PHE A 82 5.11 -19.74 -13.47
N GLY A 83 5.07 -18.41 -13.52
CA GLY A 83 4.44 -17.64 -14.59
C GLY A 83 2.92 -17.47 -14.46
N ILE A 84 2.32 -17.90 -13.35
CA ILE A 84 0.89 -17.71 -13.10
C ILE A 84 0.63 -16.28 -12.62
N ARG A 85 -0.18 -15.53 -13.38
CA ARG A 85 -0.51 -14.14 -13.03
C ARG A 85 -1.30 -14.09 -11.70
N PRO A 86 -0.96 -13.19 -10.75
CA PRO A 86 -1.68 -13.04 -9.49
C PRO A 86 -3.20 -12.86 -9.64
N GLY A 87 -3.64 -12.18 -10.70
CA GLY A 87 -5.07 -12.00 -10.99
C GLY A 87 -5.82 -13.32 -11.23
N LEU A 88 -5.19 -14.31 -11.89
CA LEU A 88 -5.80 -15.63 -12.09
C LEU A 88 -5.97 -16.37 -10.77
N ILE A 89 -4.99 -16.26 -9.87
CA ILE A 89 -5.03 -16.86 -8.53
C ILE A 89 -6.20 -16.28 -7.73
N GLY A 90 -6.39 -14.96 -7.80
CA GLY A 90 -7.53 -14.27 -7.19
C GLY A 90 -8.87 -14.74 -7.74
N LEU A 91 -9.00 -14.87 -9.07
CA LEU A 91 -10.22 -15.36 -9.72
C LEU A 91 -10.56 -16.80 -9.31
N ILE A 92 -9.57 -17.71 -9.32
CA ILE A 92 -9.76 -19.11 -8.91
C ILE A 92 -10.17 -19.18 -7.43
N THR A 93 -9.49 -18.42 -6.57
CA THR A 93 -9.83 -18.36 -5.14
C THR A 93 -11.26 -17.83 -4.93
N GLY A 94 -11.64 -16.77 -5.64
CA GLY A 94 -13.00 -16.22 -5.60
C GLY A 94 -14.04 -17.23 -6.06
N PHE A 95 -13.78 -17.95 -7.15
CA PHE A 95 -14.68 -18.99 -7.66
C PHE A 95 -14.85 -20.14 -6.65
N ILE A 96 -13.75 -20.64 -6.07
CA ILE A 96 -13.79 -21.66 -5.02
C ILE A 96 -14.56 -21.16 -3.79
N SER A 97 -14.36 -19.90 -3.40
CA SER A 97 -15.09 -19.28 -2.28
C SER A 97 -16.61 -19.29 -2.51
N LEU A 98 -17.05 -18.94 -3.72
CA LEU A 98 -18.47 -19.00 -4.10
C LEU A 98 -19.01 -20.44 -4.11
N LEU A 99 -18.19 -21.42 -4.51
CA LEU A 99 -18.57 -22.84 -4.47
C LEU A 99 -18.68 -23.41 -3.05
N ILE A 100 -17.85 -22.95 -2.11
CA ILE A 100 -17.93 -23.32 -0.69
C ILE A 100 -19.14 -22.63 -0.06
N GLY A 101 -19.34 -21.34 -0.36
CA GLY A 101 -20.38 -20.48 0.17
C GLY A 101 -21.69 -20.45 -0.62
N ARG A 102 -22.07 -21.53 -1.34
CA ARG A 102 -23.21 -21.52 -2.30
C ARG A 102 -24.49 -20.86 -1.78
N LYS A 103 -24.85 -21.14 -0.52
CA LYS A 103 -26.07 -20.61 0.12
C LYS A 103 -26.02 -19.09 0.36
N MET A 104 -24.82 -18.51 0.39
CA MET A 104 -24.57 -17.11 0.67
C MET A 104 -24.13 -16.31 -0.57
N ILE A 105 -24.07 -16.91 -1.78
CA ILE A 105 -23.60 -16.24 -2.99
C ILE A 105 -24.27 -14.88 -3.19
N LYS A 106 -25.61 -14.80 -3.10
CA LYS A 106 -26.34 -13.54 -3.26
C LYS A 106 -25.86 -12.47 -2.26
N LYS A 107 -25.66 -12.88 -1.00
CA LYS A 107 -25.15 -11.98 0.05
C LYS A 107 -23.70 -11.59 -0.21
N MET A 108 -22.83 -12.53 -0.60
CA MET A 108 -21.42 -12.28 -0.89
C MET A 108 -21.24 -11.30 -2.07
N ILE A 109 -22.09 -11.40 -3.10
CA ILE A 109 -22.09 -10.48 -4.25
C ILE A 109 -22.59 -9.09 -3.84
N ILE A 110 -23.62 -9.01 -2.99
CA ILE A 110 -24.16 -7.72 -2.50
C ILE A 110 -23.17 -7.04 -1.54
N ASP A 111 -22.53 -7.82 -0.67
CA ASP A 111 -21.56 -7.34 0.31
C ASP A 111 -20.18 -7.04 -0.33
N PHE A 112 -19.99 -7.38 -1.61
CA PHE A 112 -18.78 -7.04 -2.35
C PHE A 112 -18.66 -5.52 -2.56
N ASP A 113 -17.46 -4.98 -2.42
CA ASP A 113 -17.19 -3.55 -2.56
C ASP A 113 -17.08 -3.14 -4.04
N TRP A 114 -18.23 -3.07 -4.71
CA TRP A 114 -18.35 -2.64 -6.11
C TRP A 114 -17.83 -1.23 -6.35
N ASN A 115 -17.97 -0.34 -5.36
CA ASN A 115 -17.50 1.04 -5.47
C ASN A 115 -15.99 1.07 -5.65
N SER A 116 -15.24 0.35 -4.81
CA SER A 116 -13.79 0.24 -4.95
C SER A 116 -13.38 -0.40 -6.27
N PHE A 117 -14.10 -1.43 -6.73
CA PHE A 117 -13.84 -2.08 -8.01
C PHE A 117 -13.96 -1.11 -9.20
N PHE A 118 -15.09 -0.41 -9.32
CA PHE A 118 -15.31 0.55 -10.40
C PHE A 118 -14.41 1.79 -10.29
N PHE A 119 -14.07 2.22 -9.08
CA PHE A 119 -13.11 3.30 -8.85
C PHE A 119 -11.72 2.94 -9.40
N ILE A 120 -11.21 1.75 -9.08
CA ILE A 120 -9.92 1.27 -9.60
C ILE A 120 -9.97 1.19 -11.12
N LEU A 121 -11.05 0.63 -11.70
CA LEU A 121 -11.23 0.54 -13.15
C LEU A 121 -11.21 1.92 -13.82
N GLY A 122 -11.95 2.89 -13.27
CA GLY A 122 -11.99 4.26 -13.77
C GLY A 122 -10.63 4.95 -13.73
N ILE A 123 -9.84 4.70 -12.68
CA ILE A 123 -8.50 5.29 -12.57
C ILE A 123 -7.55 4.71 -13.61
N PHE A 124 -7.59 3.41 -13.88
CA PHE A 124 -6.79 2.84 -14.97
C PHE A 124 -7.09 3.51 -16.33
N VAL A 125 -8.37 3.80 -16.62
CA VAL A 125 -8.77 4.52 -17.84
C VAL A 125 -8.20 5.93 -17.87
N VAL A 126 -8.29 6.67 -16.77
CA VAL A 126 -7.75 8.04 -16.67
C VAL A 126 -6.22 8.02 -16.83
N ILE A 127 -5.52 7.12 -16.16
CA ILE A 127 -4.06 7.01 -16.23
C ILE A 127 -3.60 6.68 -17.65
N SER A 128 -4.22 5.69 -18.28
CA SER A 128 -3.91 5.33 -19.67
C SER A 128 -4.15 6.52 -20.60
N SER A 129 -5.19 7.33 -20.36
CA SER A 129 -5.44 8.55 -21.13
C SER A 129 -4.35 9.61 -20.90
N LEU A 130 -3.89 9.81 -19.65
CA LEU A 130 -2.81 10.75 -19.32
C LEU A 130 -1.46 10.31 -19.91
N GLU A 131 -1.20 9.01 -19.98
CA GLU A 131 -0.01 8.43 -20.59
C GLU A 131 -0.02 8.64 -22.11
N ILE A 132 -1.12 8.29 -22.78
CA ILE A 132 -1.27 8.45 -24.24
C ILE A 132 -1.18 9.92 -24.66
N THR A 133 -1.71 10.83 -23.85
CA THR A 133 -1.65 12.29 -24.11
C THR A 133 -0.28 12.91 -23.83
N GLY A 134 0.65 12.17 -23.22
CA GLY A 134 1.98 12.68 -22.87
C GLY A 134 2.00 13.61 -21.65
N LEU A 135 0.87 13.86 -21.00
CA LEU A 135 0.77 14.74 -19.83
C LEU A 135 1.66 14.29 -18.68
N LEU A 136 1.87 12.99 -18.51
CA LEU A 136 2.81 12.46 -17.51
C LEU A 136 4.26 12.86 -17.80
N THR A 137 4.66 12.86 -19.07
CA THR A 137 5.98 13.30 -19.52
C THR A 137 6.15 14.80 -19.32
N ASP A 138 5.12 15.59 -19.66
CA ASP A 138 5.13 17.05 -19.46
C ASP A 138 5.24 17.41 -17.97
N PHE A 139 4.50 16.70 -17.11
CA PHE A 139 4.58 16.89 -15.66
C PHE A 139 5.97 16.55 -15.10
N ALA A 140 6.57 15.44 -15.54
CA ALA A 140 7.93 15.07 -15.14
C ALA A 140 8.97 16.08 -15.65
N ASN A 141 8.84 16.57 -16.88
CA ASN A 141 9.72 17.61 -17.44
C ASN A 141 9.56 18.94 -16.70
N TRP A 142 8.33 19.32 -16.34
CA TRP A 142 8.05 20.52 -15.55
C TRP A 142 8.72 20.43 -14.18
N ILE A 143 8.65 19.27 -13.50
CA ILE A 143 9.35 19.06 -12.24
C ILE A 143 10.88 19.08 -12.43
N GLY A 144 11.38 18.45 -13.50
CA GLY A 144 12.80 18.51 -13.88
C GLY A 144 13.29 19.94 -14.14
N GLY A 145 12.41 20.81 -14.62
CA GLY A 145 12.66 22.23 -14.87
C GLY A 145 12.94 23.06 -13.60
N PHE A 146 12.61 22.56 -12.40
CA PHE A 146 13.00 23.21 -11.14
C PHE A 146 14.50 23.08 -10.81
N GLY A 147 15.29 22.42 -11.66
CA GLY A 147 16.76 22.32 -11.50
C GLY A 147 17.21 21.36 -10.41
N ILE A 148 16.34 20.43 -9.99
CA ILE A 148 16.68 19.38 -9.02
C ILE A 148 17.56 18.33 -9.73
N SER A 149 18.87 18.52 -9.66
CA SER A 149 19.86 17.57 -10.20
C SER A 149 20.27 16.49 -9.21
N ASN A 150 19.98 16.68 -7.91
CA ASN A 150 20.36 15.74 -6.87
C ASN A 150 19.30 14.63 -6.73
N ALA A 151 19.66 13.41 -7.13
CA ALA A 151 18.78 12.26 -7.09
C ALA A 151 18.34 11.88 -5.65
N SER A 152 19.18 12.14 -4.64
CA SER A 152 18.79 11.96 -3.23
C SER A 152 17.70 12.93 -2.80
N LEU A 153 17.75 14.18 -3.28
CA LEU A 153 16.70 15.17 -3.02
C LEU A 153 15.40 14.80 -3.74
N MET A 154 15.49 14.34 -4.99
CA MET A 154 14.33 13.86 -5.74
C MET A 154 13.68 12.66 -5.04
N LEU A 155 14.47 11.70 -4.56
CA LEU A 155 13.97 10.58 -3.78
C LEU A 155 13.20 11.04 -2.54
N ALA A 156 13.75 12.00 -1.78
CA ALA A 156 13.08 12.56 -0.62
C ALA A 156 11.73 13.21 -1.00
N ILE A 157 11.69 13.99 -2.09
CA ILE A 157 10.46 14.60 -2.60
C ILE A 157 9.43 13.54 -2.95
N ILE A 158 9.82 12.50 -3.71
CA ILE A 158 8.92 11.41 -4.10
C ILE A 158 8.33 10.73 -2.85
N ILE A 159 9.15 10.41 -1.85
CA ILE A 159 8.68 9.77 -0.61
C ILE A 159 7.65 10.65 0.09
N TRP A 160 7.96 11.91 0.36
CA TRP A 160 7.10 12.77 1.17
C TRP A 160 5.85 13.25 0.43
N VAL A 161 5.95 13.51 -0.86
CA VAL A 161 4.78 13.76 -1.71
C VAL A 161 3.89 12.51 -1.75
N SER A 162 4.47 11.31 -1.82
CA SER A 162 3.71 10.06 -1.74
C SER A 162 2.99 9.90 -0.41
N VAL A 163 3.63 10.23 0.71
CA VAL A 163 2.97 10.21 2.03
C VAL A 163 1.77 11.15 2.07
N LEU A 164 1.95 12.39 1.58
CA LEU A 164 0.89 13.40 1.60
C LEU A 164 -0.26 13.03 0.66
N ALA A 165 0.05 12.66 -0.59
CA ALA A 165 -0.96 12.31 -1.58
C ALA A 165 -1.75 11.06 -1.16
N SER A 166 -1.06 10.01 -0.70
CA SER A 166 -1.68 8.76 -0.27
C SER A 166 -2.48 8.91 1.02
N SER A 167 -2.31 10.01 1.77
CA SER A 167 -3.17 10.31 2.92
C SER A 167 -4.59 10.71 2.52
N PHE A 168 -4.84 11.03 1.24
CA PHE A 168 -6.16 11.37 0.70
C PHE A 168 -6.60 10.44 -0.45
N ILE A 169 -5.64 9.86 -1.17
CA ILE A 169 -5.87 8.99 -2.33
C ILE A 169 -5.53 7.55 -1.93
N ASP A 170 -6.36 6.59 -2.33
CA ASP A 170 -6.07 5.18 -2.08
C ASP A 170 -4.73 4.76 -2.70
N ASN A 171 -4.05 3.83 -2.04
CA ASN A 171 -2.67 3.48 -2.36
C ASN A 171 -2.54 2.83 -3.76
N VAL A 172 -3.58 2.12 -4.21
CA VAL A 172 -3.62 1.44 -5.53
C VAL A 172 -3.54 2.44 -6.68
N PRO A 173 -4.50 3.37 -6.85
CA PRO A 173 -4.46 4.31 -7.96
C PRO A 173 -3.25 5.23 -7.92
N TYR A 174 -2.84 5.67 -6.74
CA TYR A 174 -1.64 6.48 -6.58
C TYR A 174 -0.39 5.77 -7.11
N THR A 175 -0.21 4.49 -6.76
CA THR A 175 0.93 3.68 -7.23
C THR A 175 0.98 3.61 -8.75
N ILE A 176 -0.15 3.38 -9.41
CA ILE A 176 -0.21 3.23 -10.87
C ILE A 176 0.17 4.55 -11.56
N ILE A 177 -0.27 5.70 -11.03
CA ILE A 177 0.11 7.03 -11.56
C ILE A 177 1.62 7.26 -11.41
N MET A 178 2.18 6.89 -10.26
CA MET A 178 3.53 7.28 -9.91
C MET A 178 4.63 6.38 -10.46
N ILE A 179 4.33 5.13 -10.83
CA ILE A 179 5.31 4.25 -11.48
C ILE A 179 5.92 4.90 -12.74
N PRO A 180 5.13 5.34 -13.75
CA PRO A 180 5.70 5.97 -14.94
C PRO A 180 6.41 7.28 -14.61
N VAL A 181 5.91 8.06 -13.65
CA VAL A 181 6.54 9.31 -13.18
C VAL A 181 7.93 9.04 -12.57
N CYS A 182 8.06 8.00 -11.72
CA CYS A 182 9.33 7.61 -11.13
C CYS A 182 10.33 7.13 -12.20
N ASN A 183 9.86 6.35 -13.17
CA ASN A 183 10.68 5.89 -14.30
C ASN A 183 11.18 7.07 -15.15
N GLN A 184 10.32 8.05 -15.42
CA GLN A 184 10.68 9.22 -16.19
C GLN A 184 11.72 10.08 -15.46
N PHE A 185 11.58 10.30 -14.15
CA PHE A 185 12.61 10.99 -13.36
C PHE A 185 13.94 10.27 -13.37
N ALA A 186 13.92 8.95 -13.20
CA ALA A 186 15.13 8.14 -13.25
C ALA A 186 15.83 8.26 -14.61
N SER A 187 15.06 8.23 -15.69
CA SER A 187 15.57 8.41 -17.05
C SER A 187 16.18 9.79 -17.27
N ILE A 188 15.51 10.87 -16.84
CA ILE A 188 16.01 12.25 -16.98
C ILE A 188 17.32 12.44 -16.18
N MET A 189 17.39 11.86 -14.99
CA MET A 189 18.54 12.00 -14.09
C MET A 189 19.67 10.99 -14.38
N GLY A 190 19.46 10.04 -15.29
CA GLY A 190 20.44 9.00 -15.63
C GLY A 190 20.73 8.04 -14.48
N VAL A 191 19.77 7.83 -13.57
CA VAL A 191 19.92 6.95 -12.40
C VAL A 191 19.02 5.72 -12.51
N ASN A 192 19.28 4.74 -11.66
CA ASN A 192 18.42 3.57 -11.52
C ASN A 192 17.00 4.00 -11.02
N PRO A 193 15.89 3.50 -11.59
CA PRO A 193 14.53 3.84 -11.16
C PRO A 193 14.09 3.21 -9.84
N PHE A 194 14.71 2.10 -9.42
CA PHE A 194 14.30 1.35 -8.23
C PHE A 194 14.31 2.15 -6.91
N PRO A 195 15.30 3.02 -6.61
CA PRO A 195 15.24 3.92 -5.45
C PRO A 195 13.97 4.76 -5.43
N PHE A 196 13.58 5.35 -6.58
CA PHE A 196 12.38 6.18 -6.68
C PHE A 196 11.09 5.36 -6.54
N LEU A 197 11.04 4.20 -7.18
CA LEU A 197 9.92 3.26 -7.06
C LEU A 197 9.75 2.74 -5.62
N PHE A 198 10.85 2.43 -4.93
CA PHE A 198 10.84 2.03 -3.52
C PHE A 198 10.45 3.18 -2.60
N GLY A 199 10.96 4.38 -2.85
CA GLY A 199 10.57 5.58 -2.09
C GLY A 199 9.08 5.86 -2.21
N MET A 200 8.54 5.77 -3.43
CA MET A 200 7.10 5.88 -3.68
C MET A 200 6.32 4.80 -2.94
N LEU A 201 6.78 3.54 -2.98
CA LEU A 201 6.11 2.42 -2.32
C LEU A 201 6.10 2.56 -0.78
N ILE A 202 7.17 3.07 -0.18
CA ILE A 202 7.23 3.43 1.25
C ILE A 202 6.21 4.51 1.58
N GLY A 203 6.19 5.57 0.77
CA GLY A 203 5.32 6.72 1.00
C GLY A 203 3.84 6.37 0.84
N THR A 204 3.46 5.65 -0.21
CA THR A 204 2.07 5.21 -0.41
C THR A 204 1.65 4.15 0.60
N GLY A 205 2.53 3.17 0.89
CA GLY A 205 2.23 2.08 1.81
C GLY A 205 1.98 2.57 3.25
N THR A 206 2.63 3.66 3.66
CA THR A 206 2.52 4.19 5.03
C THR A 206 1.58 5.41 5.09
N GLY A 207 1.57 6.26 4.05
CA GLY A 207 0.83 7.53 4.02
C GLY A 207 -0.69 7.37 4.16
N GLY A 208 -1.26 6.31 3.58
CA GLY A 208 -2.69 5.98 3.72
C GLY A 208 -3.17 5.77 5.17
N ASN A 209 -2.24 5.59 6.12
CA ASN A 209 -2.58 5.45 7.54
C ASN A 209 -2.79 6.79 8.25
N ILE A 210 -2.41 7.93 7.67
CA ILE A 210 -2.53 9.24 8.33
C ILE A 210 -3.99 9.63 8.54
N THR A 211 -4.84 9.36 7.54
CA THR A 211 -6.28 9.68 7.61
C THR A 211 -7.14 8.43 7.47
N PRO A 212 -8.38 8.47 7.99
CA PRO A 212 -9.34 7.40 7.78
C PRO A 212 -9.68 7.17 6.30
N VAL A 213 -9.53 8.19 5.44
CA VAL A 213 -9.93 8.15 4.03
C VAL A 213 -8.82 7.59 3.13
N GLY A 214 -7.56 7.69 3.57
CA GLY A 214 -6.39 7.29 2.77
C GLY A 214 -6.31 5.79 2.45
N ALA A 215 -7.07 4.94 3.15
CA ALA A 215 -7.17 3.52 2.82
C ALA A 215 -8.59 2.99 3.04
N THR A 216 -9.06 2.15 2.12
CA THR A 216 -10.37 1.49 2.19
C THR A 216 -10.57 0.69 3.49
N ALA A 217 -9.50 0.05 3.99
CA ALA A 217 -9.52 -0.67 5.26
C ALA A 217 -9.81 0.26 6.46
N ASN A 218 -9.28 1.49 6.45
CA ASN A 218 -9.50 2.47 7.52
C ASN A 218 -10.95 2.97 7.52
N ILE A 219 -11.50 3.27 6.34
CA ILE A 219 -12.91 3.64 6.17
C ILE A 219 -13.81 2.50 6.67
N PHE A 220 -13.51 1.26 6.30
CA PHE A 220 -14.30 0.11 6.70
C PHE A 220 -14.28 -0.09 8.24
N ALA A 221 -13.11 0.00 8.85
CA ALA A 221 -12.97 -0.10 10.31
C ALA A 221 -13.73 1.01 11.05
N CYS A 222 -13.60 2.26 10.59
CA CYS A 222 -14.35 3.40 11.13
C CYS A 222 -15.86 3.22 10.94
N GLY A 223 -16.31 2.84 9.76
CA GLY A 223 -17.72 2.60 9.45
C GLY A 223 -18.32 1.46 10.29
N PHE A 224 -17.54 0.43 10.61
CA PHE A 224 -17.97 -0.63 11.52
C PHE A 224 -18.18 -0.12 12.95
N LEU A 225 -17.31 0.75 13.45
CA LEU A 225 -17.46 1.38 14.77
C LEU A 225 -18.63 2.37 14.81
N GLU A 226 -18.87 3.10 13.74
CA GLU A 226 -20.01 4.00 13.62
C GLU A 226 -21.35 3.25 13.69
N LYS A 227 -21.44 2.06 13.09
CA LYS A 227 -22.60 1.16 13.25
C LYS A 227 -22.85 0.76 14.71
N LYS A 228 -21.80 0.72 15.54
CA LYS A 228 -21.88 0.48 16.99
C LYS A 228 -22.06 1.78 17.82
N LYS A 229 -22.42 2.90 17.17
CA LYS A 229 -22.54 4.24 17.78
C LYS A 229 -21.24 4.76 18.40
N GLN A 230 -20.09 4.24 17.98
CA GLN A 230 -18.77 4.74 18.36
C GLN A 230 -18.17 5.53 17.19
N LYS A 231 -18.22 6.86 17.29
CA LYS A 231 -17.62 7.73 16.27
C LYS A 231 -16.17 8.03 16.62
N ILE A 232 -15.26 7.80 15.68
CA ILE A 232 -13.86 8.21 15.80
C ILE A 232 -13.75 9.64 15.27
N ARG A 233 -13.22 10.56 16.09
CA ARG A 233 -12.94 11.93 15.61
C ARG A 233 -11.68 11.91 14.76
N LEU A 234 -11.71 12.55 13.60
CA LEU A 234 -10.54 12.67 12.70
C LEU A 234 -9.29 13.16 13.44
N LYS A 235 -9.43 14.16 14.31
CA LYS A 235 -8.33 14.70 15.12
C LYS A 235 -7.70 13.67 16.05
N GLU A 236 -8.49 12.77 16.63
CA GLU A 236 -7.99 11.72 17.53
C GLU A 236 -7.25 10.64 16.74
N TYR A 237 -7.78 10.28 15.57
CA TYR A 237 -7.12 9.37 14.64
C TYR A 237 -5.77 9.91 14.18
N VAL A 238 -5.72 11.11 13.61
CA VAL A 238 -4.49 11.75 13.10
C VAL A 238 -3.46 11.93 14.20
N LYS A 239 -3.87 12.26 15.44
CA LYS A 239 -2.95 12.43 16.58
C LYS A 239 -2.14 11.16 16.89
N ILE A 240 -2.71 9.98 16.64
CA ILE A 240 -2.04 8.70 16.86
C ILE A 240 -1.31 8.26 15.58
N SER A 241 -1.97 8.37 14.43
CA SER A 241 -1.44 7.87 13.16
C SER A 241 -0.30 8.69 12.59
N LEU A 242 -0.28 10.01 12.83
CA LEU A 242 0.75 10.89 12.25
C LEU A 242 2.15 10.62 12.83
N PRO A 243 2.37 10.56 14.16
CA PRO A 243 3.69 10.18 14.70
C PRO A 243 4.13 8.79 14.27
N PHE A 244 3.20 7.83 14.22
CA PHE A 244 3.46 6.47 13.72
C PHE A 244 3.98 6.49 12.29
N THR A 245 3.26 7.16 11.39
CA THR A 245 3.61 7.24 9.97
C THR A 245 4.93 7.96 9.76
N ILE A 246 5.12 9.13 10.39
CA ILE A 246 6.34 9.92 10.25
C ILE A 246 7.56 9.12 10.71
N THR A 247 7.46 8.40 11.82
CA THR A 247 8.57 7.58 12.34
C THR A 247 8.91 6.44 11.37
N ALA A 248 7.91 5.71 10.87
CA ALA A 248 8.12 4.65 9.88
C ALA A 248 8.78 5.17 8.60
N VAL A 249 8.27 6.28 8.07
CA VAL A 249 8.76 6.87 6.82
C VAL A 249 10.15 7.43 7.00
N LEU A 250 10.45 8.13 8.10
CA LEU A 250 11.78 8.70 8.36
C LEU A 250 12.86 7.61 8.40
N VAL A 251 12.63 6.54 9.15
CA VAL A 251 13.58 5.43 9.23
C VAL A 251 13.74 4.75 7.88
N SER A 252 12.63 4.48 7.19
CA SER A 252 12.67 3.86 5.85
C SER A 252 13.38 4.75 4.83
N HIS A 253 13.14 6.07 4.88
CA HIS A 253 13.78 7.06 4.02
C HIS A 253 15.30 7.09 4.25
N ILE A 254 15.75 7.19 5.50
CA ILE A 254 17.18 7.21 5.82
C ILE A 254 17.86 5.93 5.35
N LEU A 255 17.27 4.76 5.64
CA LEU A 255 17.81 3.47 5.20
C LEU A 255 17.86 3.36 3.67
N LEU A 256 16.81 3.83 2.98
CA LEU A 256 16.77 3.81 1.53
C LEU A 256 17.86 4.71 0.93
N GLN A 257 18.08 5.90 1.49
CA GLN A 257 19.17 6.79 1.07
C GLN A 257 20.54 6.13 1.24
N ILE A 258 20.80 5.49 2.40
CA ILE A 258 22.10 4.87 2.69
C ILE A 258 22.39 3.66 1.79
N ILE A 259 21.37 2.89 1.43
CA ILE A 259 21.56 1.61 0.72
C ILE A 259 21.51 1.81 -0.81
N TRP A 260 20.62 2.68 -1.29
CA TRP A 260 20.25 2.77 -2.71
C TRP A 260 20.80 3.99 -3.43
N MET A 261 21.19 5.06 -2.72
CA MET A 261 21.80 6.27 -3.28
C MET A 261 23.31 6.27 -3.03
#